data_AF-A0A7D7VBL4-F1
#
_entry.id   AF-A0A7D7VBL4-F1
#
_cell.length_a   1.000
_cell.length_b   1.000
_cell.length_c   1.000
_cell.angle_alpha   90.00
_cell.angle_beta   90.00
_cell.angle_gamma   90.00
#
_symmetry.space_group_name_H-M   'P 1'
#
loop_
_entity.id
_entity.type
_entity.pdbx_description
1 polymer ?
#
loop_
_entity_poly.entity_id
_entity_poly.type
_entity_poly.pdbx_seq_one_letter_code
_entity_poly.pdbx_strand_id
1 'polypeptide(L)'
;MLSPILLCCSIRCVKNHSERNGRAAFTLVELLIVLIIIGVLAALAIPNFIGTKSAANELSAKKMLQVLGSAELQFAIQDSDGDGIQNYVDKIGDLTQAPSLRCPKSSGRSCGSFDALVDESFEGADSGSGSSAVCEKAKSGYCIKTDFDSQSGSGSADGLYVAGFGWQASPISIGVTGKKDFAIYEDGVIRCEIINYESDRGAAGSFTANRDSEPCP
;
A
#
# COMPACT_ATOMS: atom_id res chain seq x y z
N MET A 1 3.87 -49.40 -47.30
CA MET A 1 3.35 -50.18 -46.16
C MET A 1 2.14 -49.43 -45.62
N LEU A 2 0.97 -49.68 -46.24
CA LEU A 2 -0.33 -49.07 -45.95
C LEU A 2 -1.22 -50.13 -45.30
N SER A 3 -1.89 -49.80 -44.18
CA SER A 3 -3.29 -50.11 -43.75
C SER A 3 -3.88 -51.53 -43.94
N PRO A 4 -5.15 -51.84 -43.56
CA PRO A 4 -6.09 -51.29 -42.57
C PRO A 4 -6.68 -52.42 -41.65
N ILE A 5 -7.33 -52.12 -40.51
CA ILE A 5 -8.80 -52.04 -40.29
C ILE A 5 -9.66 -53.10 -41.03
N LEU A 6 -10.64 -53.66 -40.29
CA LEU A 6 -11.74 -54.58 -40.66
C LEU A 6 -11.34 -56.07 -40.71
N LEU A 7 -12.05 -57.04 -40.13
CA LEU A 7 -13.48 -57.14 -39.82
C LEU A 7 -13.74 -58.40 -38.97
N CYS A 8 -14.90 -58.40 -38.31
CA CYS A 8 -15.77 -59.56 -38.04
C CYS A 8 -15.72 -60.24 -36.65
N CYS A 9 -16.53 -59.69 -35.75
CA CYS A 9 -17.67 -60.37 -35.11
C CYS A 9 -17.45 -61.80 -34.55
N SER A 10 -17.42 -61.93 -33.21
CA SER A 10 -18.25 -62.95 -32.56
C SER A 10 -18.53 -62.64 -31.09
N ILE A 11 -19.79 -62.85 -30.73
CA ILE A 11 -20.48 -62.61 -29.48
C ILE A 11 -19.95 -63.52 -28.36
N ARG A 12 -19.58 -62.92 -27.22
CA ARG A 12 -19.77 -63.57 -25.91
C ARG A 12 -20.09 -62.49 -24.86
N CYS A 13 -21.35 -62.48 -24.45
CA CYS A 13 -21.83 -61.77 -23.27
C CYS A 13 -21.21 -62.40 -22.00
N VAL A 14 -21.24 -61.62 -20.90
CA VAL A 14 -21.14 -62.03 -19.48
C VAL A 14 -19.76 -61.90 -18.81
N LYS A 15 -19.52 -60.77 -18.14
CA LYS A 15 -19.69 -60.62 -16.68
C LYS A 15 -19.52 -59.16 -16.26
N ASN A 16 -20.58 -58.61 -15.68
CA ASN A 16 -20.59 -57.29 -15.05
C ASN A 16 -19.80 -57.38 -13.74
N HIS A 17 -18.51 -57.01 -13.76
CA HIS A 17 -17.82 -56.60 -12.53
C HIS A 17 -18.12 -55.12 -12.34
N SER A 18 -19.13 -54.85 -11.51
CA SER A 18 -19.28 -53.56 -10.86
C SER A 18 -17.97 -53.30 -10.10
N GLU A 19 -17.07 -52.54 -10.73
CA GLU A 19 -16.07 -51.77 -10.03
C GLU A 19 -16.87 -50.81 -9.14
N ARG A 20 -17.16 -51.27 -7.92
CA ARG A 20 -17.55 -50.40 -6.83
C ARG A 20 -16.34 -49.52 -6.59
N ASN A 21 -16.25 -48.42 -7.34
CA ASN A 21 -15.53 -47.24 -6.91
C ASN A 21 -16.08 -46.93 -5.52
N GLY A 22 -15.35 -47.38 -4.51
CA GLY A 22 -15.62 -47.11 -3.11
C GLY A 22 -15.52 -45.61 -2.93
N ARG A 23 -16.63 -44.92 -3.21
CA ARG A 23 -16.81 -43.53 -2.83
C ARG A 23 -16.78 -43.55 -1.31
N ALA A 24 -15.60 -43.24 -0.77
CA ALA A 24 -15.42 -43.00 0.66
C ALA A 24 -16.43 -41.90 1.05
N ALA A 25 -17.49 -42.31 1.73
CA ALA A 25 -18.45 -41.38 2.27
C ALA A 25 -17.76 -40.69 3.45
N PHE A 26 -17.42 -39.41 3.27
CA PHE A 26 -16.95 -38.54 4.34
C PHE A 26 -17.99 -38.60 5.46
N THR A 27 -17.59 -39.05 6.65
CA THR A 27 -18.57 -39.16 7.72
C THR A 27 -18.91 -37.76 8.24
N LEU A 28 -20.16 -37.50 8.60
CA LEU A 28 -20.54 -36.22 9.21
C LEU A 28 -19.75 -35.95 10.50
N VAL A 29 -19.38 -37.01 11.22
CA VAL A 29 -18.56 -36.95 12.43
C VAL A 29 -17.14 -36.48 12.13
N GLU A 30 -16.56 -36.92 11.01
CA GLU A 30 -15.22 -36.52 10.56
C GLU A 30 -15.15 -35.04 10.21
N LEU A 31 -16.19 -34.47 9.58
CA LEU A 31 -16.27 -33.02 9.42
C LEU A 31 -16.57 -32.27 10.72
N LEU A 32 -17.32 -32.88 11.64
CA LEU A 32 -17.71 -32.25 12.90
C LEU A 32 -16.52 -32.06 13.85
N ILE A 33 -15.66 -33.08 14.00
CA ILE A 33 -14.46 -32.95 14.84
C ILE A 33 -13.46 -31.96 14.24
N VAL A 34 -13.32 -31.94 12.92
CA VAL A 34 -12.45 -30.97 12.24
C VAL A 34 -12.96 -29.55 12.48
N LEU A 35 -14.27 -29.30 12.39
CA LEU A 35 -14.84 -27.99 12.67
C LEU A 35 -14.64 -27.54 14.13
N ILE A 36 -14.68 -28.48 15.08
CA ILE A 36 -14.40 -28.19 16.48
C ILE A 36 -12.94 -27.77 16.67
N ILE A 37 -11.98 -28.50 16.09
CA ILE A 37 -10.55 -28.18 16.24
C ILE A 37 -10.23 -26.84 15.58
N ILE A 38 -10.69 -26.58 14.35
CA ILE A 38 -10.49 -25.27 13.70
C ILE A 38 -11.18 -24.14 14.47
N GLY A 39 -12.33 -24.41 15.13
CA GLY A 39 -13.02 -23.45 15.98
C GLY A 39 -12.21 -23.03 17.20
N VAL A 40 -11.57 -24.00 17.88
CA VAL A 40 -10.69 -23.73 19.03
C VAL A 40 -9.46 -22.93 18.59
N LEU A 41 -8.84 -23.29 17.47
CA LEU A 41 -7.68 -22.56 16.93
C LEU A 41 -8.05 -21.13 16.54
N ALA A 42 -9.18 -20.93 15.84
CA ALA A 42 -9.64 -19.63 15.41
C ALA A 42 -9.94 -18.70 16.61
N ALA A 43 -10.54 -19.21 17.69
CA ALA A 43 -10.85 -18.43 18.88
C ALA A 43 -9.60 -17.81 19.54
N LEU A 44 -8.47 -18.53 19.53
CA LEU A 44 -7.20 -18.02 20.07
C LEU A 44 -6.45 -17.13 19.07
N ALA A 45 -6.56 -17.41 17.78
CA ALA A 45 -5.79 -16.74 16.74
C ALA A 45 -6.37 -15.38 16.32
N ILE A 46 -7.69 -15.28 16.15
CA ILE A 46 -8.36 -14.07 15.64
C ILE A 46 -8.03 -12.79 16.43
N PRO A 47 -8.10 -12.75 17.78
CA PRO A 47 -7.84 -11.50 18.51
C PRO A 47 -6.40 -11.01 18.34
N ASN A 48 -5.42 -11.92 18.34
CA ASN A 48 -4.02 -11.59 18.16
C ASN A 48 -3.69 -11.18 16.70
N PHE A 49 -4.40 -11.75 15.73
CA PHE A 49 -4.19 -11.46 14.31
C PHE A 49 -4.50 -9.99 13.96
N ILE A 50 -5.52 -9.39 14.56
CA ILE A 50 -5.90 -7.99 14.28
C ILE A 50 -4.82 -7.02 14.76
N GLY A 51 -4.31 -7.22 15.98
CA GLY A 51 -3.25 -6.36 16.54
C GLY A 51 -1.92 -6.49 15.78
N THR A 52 -1.52 -7.72 15.44
CA THR A 52 -0.29 -7.98 14.67
C THR A 52 -0.35 -7.40 13.26
N LYS A 53 -1.52 -7.47 12.60
CA LYS A 53 -1.73 -6.83 11.29
C LYS A 53 -1.59 -5.31 11.37
N SER A 54 -2.21 -4.67 12.37
CA SER A 54 -2.09 -3.22 12.54
C SER A 54 -0.64 -2.82 12.81
N ALA A 55 0.06 -3.51 13.70
CA ALA A 55 1.48 -3.26 13.97
C ALA A 55 2.37 -3.45 12.71
N ALA A 56 2.07 -4.45 11.88
CA ALA A 56 2.76 -4.67 10.61
C ALA A 56 2.52 -3.53 9.61
N ASN A 57 1.31 -2.98 9.57
CA ASN A 57 0.99 -1.80 8.77
C ASN A 57 1.78 -0.57 9.25
N GLU A 58 1.83 -0.31 10.57
CA GLU A 58 2.61 0.80 11.12
C GLU A 58 4.10 0.67 10.77
N LEU A 59 4.64 -0.54 10.85
CA LEU A 59 6.03 -0.83 10.46
C LEU A 59 6.26 -0.61 8.96
N SER A 60 5.32 -1.03 8.11
CA SER A 60 5.36 -0.80 6.66
C SER A 60 5.39 0.71 6.36
N ALA A 61 4.54 1.49 7.04
CA ALA A 61 4.51 2.95 6.91
C ALA A 61 5.83 3.60 7.34
N LYS A 62 6.37 3.21 8.51
CA LYS A 62 7.69 3.66 8.99
C LYS A 62 8.78 3.38 7.96
N LYS A 63 8.81 2.18 7.39
CA LYS A 63 9.80 1.76 6.39
C LYS A 63 9.65 2.54 5.08
N MET A 64 8.43 2.76 4.64
CA MET A 64 8.14 3.54 3.45
C MET A 64 8.63 4.98 3.58
N LEU A 65 8.35 5.64 4.71
CA LEU A 65 8.86 6.99 4.98
C LEU A 65 10.39 7.03 5.01
N GLN A 66 11.06 6.03 5.60
CA GLN A 66 12.53 5.93 5.55
C GLN A 66 13.05 5.89 4.11
N VAL A 67 12.43 5.08 3.26
CA VAL A 67 12.80 4.97 1.84
C VAL A 67 12.57 6.31 1.14
N LEU A 68 11.43 6.96 1.35
CA LEU A 68 11.11 8.26 0.76
C LEU A 68 12.10 9.34 1.18
N GLY A 69 12.37 9.50 2.48
CA GLY A 69 13.35 10.49 2.93
C GLY A 69 14.76 10.23 2.39
N SER A 70 15.16 8.95 2.26
CA SER A 70 16.43 8.61 1.63
C SER A 70 16.46 8.88 0.11
N ALA A 71 15.31 8.77 -0.56
CA ALA A 71 15.18 9.02 -1.99
C ALA A 71 15.23 10.53 -2.28
N GLU A 72 14.52 11.34 -1.50
CA GLU A 72 14.58 12.81 -1.59
C GLU A 72 16.00 13.33 -1.35
N LEU A 73 16.68 12.83 -0.32
CA LEU A 73 18.05 13.22 -0.04
C LEU A 73 19.01 12.83 -1.17
N GLN A 74 18.84 11.64 -1.75
CA GLN A 74 19.64 11.21 -2.90
C GLN A 74 19.37 12.07 -4.14
N PHE A 75 18.10 12.41 -4.38
CA PHE A 75 17.71 13.27 -5.49
C PHE A 75 18.40 14.63 -5.40
N ALA A 76 18.33 15.27 -4.23
CA ALA A 76 18.94 16.58 -3.97
C ALA A 76 20.48 16.55 -4.06
N ILE A 77 21.14 15.54 -3.48
CA ILE A 77 22.60 15.43 -3.49
C ILE A 77 23.15 15.15 -4.90
N GLN A 78 22.43 14.36 -5.70
CA GLN A 78 22.87 13.99 -7.04
C GLN A 78 22.53 15.02 -8.11
N ASP A 79 21.76 16.07 -7.78
CA ASP A 79 21.29 17.07 -8.76
C ASP A 79 20.68 16.33 -9.97
N SER A 80 19.66 15.52 -9.69
CA SER A 80 19.14 14.54 -10.66
C SER A 80 18.37 15.19 -11.82
N ASP A 81 17.95 16.43 -11.67
CA ASP A 81 17.39 17.28 -12.72
C ASP A 81 18.47 18.08 -13.48
N GLY A 82 19.67 18.24 -12.91
CA GLY A 82 20.84 18.81 -13.58
C GLY A 82 20.77 20.32 -13.73
N ASP A 83 20.05 21.00 -12.83
CA ASP A 83 19.87 22.46 -12.84
C ASP A 83 20.99 23.18 -12.06
N GLY A 84 21.86 22.44 -11.37
CA GLY A 84 22.96 22.97 -10.56
C GLY A 84 22.53 23.41 -9.16
N ILE A 85 21.31 23.08 -8.73
CA ILE A 85 20.70 23.47 -7.46
C ILE A 85 20.30 22.21 -6.70
N GLN A 86 20.71 22.10 -5.44
CA GLN A 86 20.27 21.00 -4.58
C GLN A 86 18.84 21.28 -4.10
N ASN A 87 17.87 20.67 -4.77
CA ASN A 87 16.45 20.87 -4.55
C ASN A 87 15.75 19.51 -4.31
N TYR A 88 14.52 19.54 -3.81
CA TYR A 88 13.70 18.37 -3.51
C TYR A 88 12.47 18.31 -4.41
N VAL A 89 11.91 17.12 -4.57
CA VAL A 89 10.77 16.89 -5.47
C VAL A 89 9.48 17.50 -4.87
N ASP A 90 8.78 18.32 -5.66
CA ASP A 90 7.44 18.83 -5.31
C ASP A 90 6.35 18.07 -6.11
N LYS A 91 6.64 17.75 -7.38
CA LYS A 91 5.62 17.22 -8.33
C LYS A 91 5.49 15.70 -8.35
N ILE A 92 4.96 15.11 -7.27
CA ILE A 92 4.49 13.71 -7.31
C ILE A 92 3.17 13.61 -8.10
N GLY A 93 2.26 14.57 -7.90
CA GLY A 93 1.04 14.79 -8.68
C GLY A 93 -0.01 13.67 -8.65
N ASP A 94 -0.96 13.78 -9.58
CA ASP A 94 -2.01 12.80 -9.92
C ASP A 94 -1.80 12.41 -11.41
N LEU A 95 -2.35 11.28 -11.87
CA LEU A 95 -2.47 10.92 -13.30
C LEU A 95 -3.00 12.03 -14.21
N THR A 96 -3.73 12.97 -13.63
CA THR A 96 -4.34 14.14 -14.22
C THR A 96 -3.37 15.33 -14.40
N GLN A 97 -2.29 15.39 -13.60
CA GLN A 97 -1.36 16.52 -13.57
C GLN A 97 -0.01 16.18 -14.23
N ALA A 98 0.33 16.91 -15.29
CA ALA A 98 1.55 16.72 -16.07
C ALA A 98 2.39 18.01 -16.11
N PRO A 99 3.74 17.94 -15.98
CA PRO A 99 4.55 16.75 -15.70
C PRO A 99 4.58 16.42 -14.20
N SER A 100 4.37 15.16 -13.84
CA SER A 100 4.51 14.64 -12.47
C SER A 100 5.06 13.20 -12.50
N LEU A 101 5.48 12.66 -11.35
CA LEU A 101 5.93 11.25 -11.27
C LEU A 101 4.80 10.24 -11.62
N ARG A 102 3.54 10.63 -11.42
CA ARG A 102 2.36 9.86 -11.86
C ARG A 102 2.03 10.07 -13.33
N CYS A 103 2.35 11.23 -13.89
CA CYS A 103 2.16 11.53 -15.32
C CYS A 103 3.41 12.21 -15.93
N PRO A 104 4.40 11.43 -16.40
CA PRO A 104 5.67 11.98 -16.89
C PRO A 104 5.58 12.64 -18.27
N LYS A 105 4.48 12.48 -19.00
CA LYS A 105 4.29 13.06 -20.35
C LYS A 105 4.06 14.56 -20.24
N SER A 106 4.77 15.40 -21.01
CA SER A 106 4.59 16.86 -20.94
C SER A 106 3.27 17.33 -21.56
N SER A 107 2.31 17.71 -20.72
CA SER A 107 1.05 18.44 -20.98
C SER A 107 0.06 17.87 -22.02
N GLY A 108 -1.24 17.87 -21.67
CA GLY A 108 -2.35 17.71 -22.63
C GLY A 108 -2.81 16.28 -22.95
N ARG A 109 -2.30 15.27 -22.25
CA ARG A 109 -2.83 13.91 -22.27
C ARG A 109 -3.01 13.39 -20.85
N SER A 110 -4.19 12.85 -20.55
CA SER A 110 -4.41 12.05 -19.34
C SER A 110 -3.47 10.85 -19.38
N CYS A 111 -2.66 10.67 -18.34
CA CYS A 111 -1.83 9.48 -18.19
C CYS A 111 -2.67 8.33 -17.64
N GLY A 112 -2.43 7.12 -18.15
CA GLY A 112 -3.02 5.92 -17.55
C GLY A 112 -2.22 5.45 -16.34
N SER A 113 -2.80 4.58 -15.52
CA SER A 113 -2.07 3.94 -14.40
C SER A 113 -0.81 3.18 -14.85
N PHE A 114 -0.75 2.75 -16.11
CA PHE A 114 0.41 2.08 -16.71
C PHE A 114 1.54 3.05 -17.11
N ASP A 115 1.27 4.36 -17.23
CA ASP A 115 2.28 5.37 -17.54
C ASP A 115 2.98 5.91 -16.29
N ALA A 116 2.42 5.64 -15.10
CA ALA A 116 2.94 6.15 -13.84
C ALA A 116 4.25 5.46 -13.45
N LEU A 117 5.23 6.27 -13.02
CA LEU A 117 6.52 5.77 -12.51
C LEU A 117 6.43 5.37 -11.03
N VAL A 118 5.43 5.91 -10.32
CA VAL A 118 5.17 5.62 -8.92
C VAL A 118 3.80 4.98 -8.73
N ASP A 119 3.70 4.23 -7.63
CA ASP A 119 2.50 3.48 -7.25
C ASP A 119 1.27 4.37 -7.07
N GLU A 120 0.07 3.79 -7.23
CA GLU A 120 -1.19 4.54 -7.07
C GLU A 120 -1.39 5.08 -5.65
N SER A 121 -0.69 4.55 -4.64
CA SER A 121 -0.74 5.10 -3.28
C SER A 121 -0.18 6.51 -3.11
N PHE A 122 0.51 7.03 -4.12
CA PHE A 122 1.00 8.41 -4.17
C PHE A 122 0.03 9.35 -4.90
N GLU A 123 -1.11 8.86 -5.38
CA GLU A 123 -2.10 9.68 -6.08
C GLU A 123 -2.60 10.80 -5.15
N GLY A 124 -2.41 12.05 -5.58
CA GLY A 124 -2.84 13.20 -4.80
C GLY A 124 -2.01 13.45 -3.53
N ALA A 125 -0.85 12.81 -3.39
CA ALA A 125 0.06 13.05 -2.25
C ALA A 125 0.56 14.50 -2.19
N ASP A 126 0.49 15.23 -3.31
CA ASP A 126 0.88 16.63 -3.51
C ASP A 126 -0.31 17.63 -3.36
N SER A 127 -1.50 17.18 -2.93
CA SER A 127 -2.61 18.13 -2.72
C SER A 127 -2.29 19.04 -1.53
N GLY A 128 -1.85 20.27 -1.84
CA GLY A 128 -1.20 21.20 -0.90
C GLY A 128 -1.91 21.45 0.44
N SER A 129 -1.08 21.78 1.45
CA SER A 129 -1.36 22.36 2.79
C SER A 129 -2.71 22.14 3.48
N GLY A 130 -3.44 21.06 3.17
CA GLY A 130 -4.71 20.69 3.78
C GLY A 130 -4.54 19.43 4.63
N SER A 131 -5.11 19.43 5.84
CA SER A 131 -5.08 18.32 6.81
C SER A 131 -5.89 17.08 6.41
N SER A 132 -6.24 16.94 5.13
CA SER A 132 -7.10 15.86 4.64
C SER A 132 -6.62 15.41 3.28
N ALA A 133 -5.78 14.37 3.24
CA ALA A 133 -5.36 13.79 1.97
C ALA A 133 -6.53 13.05 1.31
N VAL A 134 -6.59 13.11 -0.02
CA VAL A 134 -7.47 12.25 -0.82
C VAL A 134 -6.89 10.83 -0.80
N CYS A 135 -7.22 10.09 0.25
CA CYS A 135 -6.77 8.73 0.50
C CYS A 135 -7.53 7.67 -0.33
N GLU A 136 -7.62 7.83 -1.64
CA GLU A 136 -8.35 6.86 -2.47
C GLU A 136 -7.61 5.52 -2.53
N LYS A 137 -6.27 5.57 -2.46
CA LYS A 137 -5.38 4.41 -2.61
C LYS A 137 -4.36 4.40 -1.49
N ALA A 138 -4.51 3.48 -0.55
CA ALA A 138 -3.62 3.36 0.60
C ALA A 138 -2.62 2.21 0.44
N LYS A 139 -1.39 2.43 0.89
CA LYS A 139 -0.35 1.42 0.95
C LYS A 139 -0.29 0.81 2.34
N SER A 140 -0.55 -0.49 2.45
CA SER A 140 -0.62 -1.20 3.74
C SER A 140 -1.58 -0.53 4.75
N GLY A 141 -2.68 0.08 4.28
CA GLY A 141 -3.64 0.76 5.15
C GLY A 141 -3.20 2.14 5.65
N TYR A 142 -2.13 2.69 5.07
CA TYR A 142 -1.65 4.04 5.32
C TYR A 142 -1.71 4.88 4.05
N CYS A 143 -2.15 6.11 4.20
CA CYS A 143 -2.01 7.16 3.20
C CYS A 143 -0.67 7.86 3.36
N ILE A 144 -0.25 8.54 2.31
CA ILE A 144 0.98 9.31 2.27
C ILE A 144 0.62 10.68 1.74
N LYS A 145 1.24 11.71 2.29
CA LYS A 145 1.24 13.05 1.69
C LYS A 145 2.57 13.73 1.91
N THR A 146 2.84 14.72 1.08
CA THR A 146 3.90 15.67 1.35
C THR A 146 3.47 16.63 2.45
N ASP A 147 4.45 17.08 3.22
CA ASP A 147 4.27 18.08 4.26
C ASP A 147 5.33 19.16 4.12
N PHE A 148 4.94 20.23 3.44
CA PHE A 148 5.79 21.39 3.25
C PHE A 148 5.35 22.47 4.23
N ASP A 149 6.29 22.93 5.07
CA ASP A 149 6.03 24.13 5.85
C ASP A 149 5.91 25.34 4.91
N SER A 150 4.94 26.19 5.19
CA SER A 150 4.55 27.35 4.39
C SER A 150 5.67 28.41 4.29
N GLN A 151 6.76 28.21 5.03
CA GLN A 151 7.92 29.11 5.11
C GLN A 151 9.09 28.77 4.17
N SER A 152 8.93 27.82 3.26
CA SER A 152 9.92 27.54 2.23
C SER A 152 9.43 28.11 0.90
N GLY A 153 9.90 29.33 0.62
CA GLY A 153 9.48 30.22 -0.46
C GLY A 153 9.04 29.54 -1.76
N SER A 154 7.89 30.01 -2.23
CA SER A 154 7.42 30.02 -3.62
C SER A 154 7.67 28.74 -4.40
N GLY A 155 6.59 27.97 -4.64
CA GLY A 155 6.58 26.95 -5.69
C GLY A 155 7.34 27.45 -6.91
N SER A 156 8.52 26.88 -7.13
CA SER A 156 9.35 27.18 -8.30
C SER A 156 8.51 26.79 -9.52
N ALA A 157 8.57 27.55 -10.62
CA ALA A 157 7.82 27.21 -11.84
C ALA A 157 8.11 25.76 -12.30
N ASP A 158 9.31 25.25 -11.96
CA ASP A 158 9.77 23.91 -12.27
C ASP A 158 9.28 22.83 -11.29
N GLY A 159 8.74 23.19 -10.11
CA GLY A 159 8.15 22.25 -9.14
C GLY A 159 9.16 21.54 -8.26
N LEU A 160 10.08 22.30 -7.66
CA LEU A 160 11.07 21.82 -6.71
C LEU A 160 11.27 22.83 -5.56
N TYR A 161 11.48 22.32 -4.34
CA TYR A 161 11.75 23.11 -3.13
C TYR A 161 13.24 23.11 -2.77
N VAL A 162 13.78 24.28 -2.44
CA VAL A 162 15.21 24.43 -2.07
C VAL A 162 15.44 24.38 -0.55
N ALA A 163 14.40 24.60 0.25
CA ALA A 163 14.53 24.78 1.71
C ALA A 163 14.21 23.54 2.56
N GLY A 164 13.63 22.48 1.98
CA GLY A 164 13.43 21.21 2.68
C GLY A 164 12.33 20.34 2.04
N PHE A 165 12.18 19.13 2.58
CA PHE A 165 11.09 18.22 2.24
C PHE A 165 10.44 17.69 3.51
N GLY A 166 9.21 17.22 3.39
CA GLY A 166 8.52 16.50 4.45
C GLY A 166 7.57 15.47 3.87
N TRP A 167 7.54 14.30 4.48
CA TRP A 167 6.62 13.22 4.15
C TRP A 167 5.88 12.79 5.40
N GLN A 168 4.56 12.70 5.30
CA GLN A 168 3.71 12.20 6.37
C GLN A 168 2.95 10.96 5.91
N ALA A 169 2.73 10.03 6.84
CA ALA A 169 1.90 8.87 6.64
C ALA A 169 0.87 8.74 7.76
N SER A 170 -0.39 8.51 7.38
CA SER A 170 -1.52 8.46 8.31
C SER A 170 -2.45 7.28 7.98
N PRO A 171 -3.03 6.57 8.96
CA PRO A 171 -3.85 5.39 8.70
C PRO A 171 -5.20 5.77 8.07
N ILE A 172 -5.71 4.93 7.16
CA ILE A 172 -7.05 5.15 6.55
C ILE A 172 -8.22 4.98 7.52
N SER A 173 -7.98 4.25 8.61
CA SER A 173 -8.97 3.98 9.63
C SER A 173 -8.27 3.83 10.97
N ILE A 174 -8.41 4.87 11.79
CA ILE A 174 -7.78 4.98 13.10
C ILE A 174 -8.34 3.89 14.03
N GLY A 175 -7.44 3.13 14.64
CA GLY A 175 -7.77 2.01 15.55
C GLY A 175 -7.95 0.66 14.85
N VAL A 176 -8.06 0.62 13.52
CA VAL A 176 -8.16 -0.63 12.74
C VAL A 176 -6.89 -0.88 11.93
N THR A 177 -6.47 0.11 11.15
CA THR A 177 -5.30 -0.01 10.26
C THR A 177 -4.01 0.44 10.93
N GLY A 178 -4.11 1.44 11.79
CA GLY A 178 -3.02 1.98 12.60
C GLY A 178 -3.56 2.91 13.68
N LYS A 179 -2.69 3.30 14.62
CA LYS A 179 -3.02 4.23 15.73
C LYS A 179 -2.15 5.48 15.74
N LYS A 180 -1.07 5.47 14.96
CA LYS A 180 -0.07 6.53 14.93
C LYS A 180 0.06 7.12 13.55
N ASP A 181 0.24 8.43 13.53
CA ASP A 181 0.74 9.18 12.39
C ASP A 181 2.25 9.21 12.43
N PHE A 182 2.87 9.23 11.26
CA PHE A 182 4.31 9.27 11.10
C PHE A 182 4.70 10.43 10.21
N ALA A 183 5.83 11.06 10.51
CA ALA A 183 6.42 12.11 9.69
C ALA A 183 7.93 11.89 9.58
N ILE A 184 8.51 12.30 8.46
CA ILE A 184 9.95 12.38 8.24
C ILE A 184 10.26 13.66 7.47
N TYR A 185 11.35 14.31 7.82
CA TYR A 185 11.83 15.55 7.20
C TYR A 185 13.30 15.41 6.82
N GLU A 186 13.95 16.52 6.48
CA GLU A 186 15.37 16.57 6.11
C GLU A 186 16.33 16.09 7.21
N ASP A 187 15.87 16.07 8.47
CA ASP A 187 16.65 15.55 9.60
C ASP A 187 16.80 14.01 9.59
N GLY A 188 16.02 13.32 8.75
CA GLY A 188 16.02 11.86 8.64
C GLY A 188 15.47 11.14 9.88
N VAL A 189 14.93 11.88 10.86
CA VAL A 189 14.34 11.32 12.07
C VAL A 189 12.87 11.08 11.82
N ILE A 190 12.41 9.86 12.11
CA ILE A 190 10.98 9.56 12.03
C ILE A 190 10.33 10.00 13.32
N ARG A 191 9.34 10.87 13.18
CA ARG A 191 8.52 11.40 14.27
C ARG A 191 7.15 10.74 14.22
N CYS A 192 6.50 10.62 15.37
CA CYS A 192 5.12 10.16 15.39
C CYS A 192 4.32 10.83 16.47
N GLU A 193 3.02 10.82 16.20
CA GLU A 193 2.01 11.25 17.13
C GLU A 193 0.94 10.18 17.24
N ILE A 194 0.43 9.97 18.45
CA ILE A 194 -0.69 9.08 18.68
C ILE A 194 -1.96 9.89 18.37
N ILE A 195 -2.77 9.38 17.45
CA ILE A 195 -3.97 10.08 17.04
C ILE A 195 -5.02 9.96 18.15
N ASN A 196 -5.61 11.09 18.55
CA ASN A 196 -6.62 11.11 19.60
C ASN A 196 -7.90 10.38 19.11
N TYR A 197 -8.13 9.20 19.68
CA TYR A 197 -9.18 8.26 19.29
C TYR A 197 -10.62 8.71 19.61
N GLU A 198 -10.84 9.93 20.10
CA GLU A 198 -12.14 10.44 20.55
C GLU A 198 -12.88 11.24 19.47
N SER A 199 -12.16 12.01 18.63
CA SER A 199 -12.74 12.87 17.57
C SER A 199 -12.81 12.21 16.20
N ASP A 200 -11.91 11.27 15.89
CA ASP A 200 -11.62 10.87 14.50
C ASP A 200 -11.76 9.36 14.23
N ARG A 201 -12.54 8.64 15.04
CA ARG A 201 -12.74 7.19 14.84
C ARG A 201 -13.27 6.87 13.43
N GLY A 202 -12.48 6.13 12.66
CA GLY A 202 -12.87 5.68 11.32
C GLY A 202 -12.74 6.75 10.23
N ALA A 203 -12.26 7.96 10.55
CA ALA A 203 -11.86 8.93 9.54
C ALA A 203 -10.53 8.51 8.88
N ALA A 204 -10.35 8.87 7.60
CA ALA A 204 -9.04 8.88 6.98
C ALA A 204 -8.15 9.86 7.74
N GLY A 205 -6.96 9.42 8.13
CA GLY A 205 -6.22 10.06 9.21
C GLY A 205 -5.79 11.51 8.92
N SER A 206 -5.62 12.26 10.00
CA SER A 206 -5.54 13.72 10.05
C SER A 206 -4.13 14.27 9.87
N PHE A 207 -3.13 13.38 9.70
CA PHE A 207 -1.71 13.72 9.51
C PHE A 207 -1.21 14.72 10.55
N THR A 208 -1.39 14.41 11.83
CA THR A 208 -1.08 15.34 12.92
C THR A 208 0.42 15.40 13.21
N ALA A 209 1.13 14.29 12.98
CA ALA A 209 2.56 14.19 13.19
C ALA A 209 3.31 15.22 12.34
N ASN A 210 4.08 16.09 12.98
CA ASN A 210 4.78 17.19 12.35
C ASN A 210 6.26 17.25 12.78
N ARG A 211 6.97 18.31 12.37
CA ARG A 211 8.40 18.52 12.67
C ARG A 211 8.69 18.68 14.17
N ASP A 212 7.73 19.15 14.96
CA ASP A 212 7.86 19.31 16.40
C ASP A 212 7.45 18.06 17.17
N SER A 213 6.85 17.06 16.50
CA SER A 213 6.47 15.80 17.13
C SER A 213 7.69 15.02 17.63
N GLU A 214 7.46 14.23 18.68
CA GLU A 214 8.52 13.42 19.29
C GLU A 214 9.03 12.33 18.33
N PRO A 215 10.33 11.98 18.41
CA PRO A 215 10.87 10.84 17.67
C PRO A 215 10.16 9.54 18.02
N CYS A 216 9.88 8.73 17.01
CA CYS A 216 9.31 7.41 17.24
C CYS A 216 10.30 6.45 17.89
N PRO A 217 9.85 5.67 18.89
CA PRO A 217 10.62 4.53 19.36
C PRO A 217 10.80 3.45 18.27
#